data_AF-A0A9P3IZ50-F1
#
_entry.id   AF-A0A9P3IZ50-F1
#
_cell.length_a   1.000
_cell.length_b   1.000
_cell.length_c   1.000
_cell.angle_alpha   90.00
_cell.angle_beta   90.00
_cell.angle_gamma   90.00
#
_symmetry.space_group_name_H-M   'P 1'
#
loop_
_entity.id
_entity.type
_entity.pdbx_description
1 polymer ?
#
loop_
_entity_poly.entity_id
_entity_poly.type
_entity_poly.pdbx_seq_one_letter_code
_entity_poly.pdbx_strand_id
1 'polypeptide(L)' 'LREGCHQIRIAAEDCHKTAFRTRYGNCEHLAMPFGLTNAPSTFQMTMNGIFRELLDKCAIIYLDDILI' A
#
# COMPACT_ATOMS: atom_id res chain seq x y z
N LEU A 1 11.88 0.85 -5.60
CA LEU A 1 10.52 0.29 -5.74
C LEU A 1 9.96 -0.29 -4.43
N ARG A 2 10.77 -0.81 -3.50
CA ARG A 2 10.31 -1.40 -2.21
C ARG A 2 9.64 -0.46 -1.18
N GLU A 3 9.74 0.85 -1.36
CA GLU A 3 9.29 1.85 -0.37
C GLU A 3 7.89 2.42 -0.64
N GLY A 4 7.26 2.11 -1.78
CA GLY A 4 5.99 2.72 -2.18
C GLY A 4 4.84 2.41 -1.21
N CYS A 5 4.74 1.16 -0.72
CA CYS A 5 3.72 0.77 0.27
C CYS A 5 3.88 1.49 1.62
N HIS A 6 5.12 1.83 1.99
CA HIS A 6 5.40 2.57 3.22
C HIS A 6 5.02 4.05 3.12
N GLN A 7 4.83 4.59 1.90
CA GLN A 7 4.36 5.96 1.69
C GLN A 7 2.82 6.07 1.75
N ILE A 8 2.10 4.96 1.62
CA ILE A 8 0.63 4.94 1.70
C ILE A 8 0.23 4.82 3.17
N ARG A 9 -0.30 5.91 3.72
CA ARG A 9 -0.82 5.94 5.10
C ARG A 9 -2.14 5.18 5.18
N ILE A 10 -2.28 4.38 6.24
CA ILE A 10 -3.55 3.75 6.58
C ILE A 10 -4.48 4.83 7.17
N ALA A 11 -5.77 4.76 6.86
CA ALA A 11 -6.76 5.64 7.47
C ALA A 11 -6.76 5.44 9.00
N ALA A 12 -6.83 6.53 9.78
CA ALA A 12 -6.75 6.44 11.24
C ALA A 12 -7.82 5.51 11.84
N GLU A 13 -8.98 5.42 11.20
CA GLU A 13 -10.06 4.50 11.56
C GLU A 13 -9.73 3.02 11.32
N ASP A 14 -8.82 2.69 10.39
CA ASP A 14 -8.43 1.33 10.05
C ASP A 14 -7.10 0.90 10.70
N CYS A 15 -6.35 1.83 11.33
CA CYS A 15 -5.10 1.52 12.04
C CYS A 15 -5.27 0.44 13.12
N HIS A 16 -6.38 0.45 13.86
CA HIS A 16 -6.64 -0.56 14.88
C HIS A 16 -6.85 -1.98 14.30
N LYS A 17 -7.27 -2.08 13.03
CA LYS A 17 -7.46 -3.37 12.33
C LYS A 17 -6.13 -3.97 11.87
N THR A 18 -5.10 -3.14 11.75
CA THR A 18 -3.74 -3.57 11.41
C THR A 18 -2.85 -3.74 12.64
N ALA A 19 -3.45 -3.74 13.83
CA ALA A 19 -2.76 -4.02 15.08
C ALA A 19 -2.22 -5.46 15.11
N PHE A 20 -0.94 -5.60 15.43
CA PHE A 20 -0.28 -6.88 15.65
C PHE A 20 0.31 -6.95 17.05
N ARG A 21 0.34 -8.16 17.60
CA ARG A 21 0.82 -8.39 18.96
C ARG A 21 2.28 -8.79 18.93
N THR A 22 3.13 -8.02 19.60
CA THR A 22 4.51 -8.37 19.89
C THR A 22 4.62 -8.95 21.29
N ARG A 23 5.78 -9.54 21.62
CA ARG A 23 6.08 -10.01 22.99
C ARG A 23 5.99 -8.89 24.04
N TYR A 24 6.14 -7.63 23.63
CA TYR A 24 6.23 -6.47 24.52
C TYR A 24 4.96 -5.59 24.52
N GLY A 25 3.96 -5.92 23.69
CA GLY A 25 2.74 -5.13 23.58
C GLY A 25 2.11 -5.19 22.19
N ASN A 26 1.02 -4.45 22.02
CA ASN A 26 0.38 -4.30 20.71
C ASN A 26 1.05 -3.13 19.96
N CYS A 27 1.27 -3.33 18.66
CA CYS A 27 1.77 -2.29 17.76
C CYS A 27 0.78 -2.16 16.60
N GLU A 28 0.56 -0.94 16.14
CA GLU A 28 -0.32 -0.64 15.00
C GLU A 28 0.53 -0.21 13.81
N HIS A 29 0.09 -0.56 12.60
CA HIS A 29 0.72 -0.06 11.39
C HIS A 29 0.12 1.30 11.01
N LEU A 30 0.97 2.32 10.92
CA LEU A 30 0.60 3.67 10.45
C LEU A 30 0.72 3.82 8.92
N ALA A 31 1.48 2.92 8.29
CA ALA A 31 1.64 2.80 6.85
C ALA A 31 1.33 1.38 6.43
N MET A 32 0.91 1.19 5.19
CA MET A 32 0.38 -0.09 4.73
C MET A 32 1.44 -1.21 4.78
N PRO A 33 1.28 -2.23 5.66
CA PRO A 33 2.19 -3.36 5.69
C PRO A 33 2.03 -4.23 4.45
N PHE A 34 3.14 -4.83 4.03
CA PHE A 34 3.12 -5.92 3.07
C PHE A 34 2.35 -7.12 3.64
N GLY A 35 1.53 -7.76 2.81
CA GLY A 35 0.74 -8.94 3.18
C GLY A 35 -0.68 -8.66 3.70
N LEU A 36 -1.13 -7.41 3.74
CA LEU A 36 -2.55 -7.09 3.88
C LEU A 36 -3.31 -7.52 2.61
N THR A 37 -4.44 -8.21 2.77
CA THR A 37 -5.25 -8.67 1.62
C THR A 37 -5.69 -7.52 0.70
N ASN A 38 -5.97 -6.35 1.27
CA ASN A 38 -6.39 -5.15 0.53
C ASN A 38 -5.22 -4.18 0.24
N ALA A 39 -3.98 -4.56 0.57
CA ALA A 39 -2.82 -3.74 0.26
C ALA A 39 -2.64 -3.52 -1.26
N PRO A 40 -2.56 -4.57 -2.09
CA PRO A 40 -2.29 -4.38 -3.52
C PRO A 40 -3.40 -3.57 -4.22
N SER A 41 -4.66 -3.73 -3.82
CA SER A 41 -5.77 -2.92 -4.38
C SER A 41 -5.65 -1.43 -4.05
N THR A 42 -5.25 -1.10 -2.82
CA THR A 42 -5.07 0.29 -2.37
C THR A 42 -3.84 0.92 -3.00
N PHE A 43 -2.77 0.13 -3.15
CA PHE A 43 -1.55 0.53 -3.84
C PHE A 43 -1.82 0.80 -5.31
N GLN A 44 -2.49 -0.11 -6.00
CA GLN A 44 -2.88 0.05 -7.40
C GLN A 44 -3.78 1.28 -7.62
N MET A 45 -4.75 1.54 -6.75
CA MET A 45 -5.59 2.75 -6.86
C MET A 45 -4.75 4.04 -6.72
N THR A 46 -3.84 4.07 -5.75
CA THR A 46 -2.96 5.22 -5.51
C THR A 46 -1.99 5.44 -6.68
N MET A 47 -1.35 4.37 -7.15
CA MET A 47 -0.43 4.42 -8.28
C MET A 47 -1.16 4.75 -9.58
N ASN A 48 -2.39 4.26 -9.78
CA ASN A 48 -3.21 4.65 -10.94
C ASN A 48 -3.56 6.14 -10.93
N GLY A 49 -3.70 6.76 -9.75
CA GLY A 49 -3.89 8.20 -9.63
C GLY A 49 -2.64 8.98 -10.03
N ILE A 50 -1.47 8.57 -9.53
CA ILE A 50 -0.18 9.24 -9.79
C ILE A 50 0.27 9.06 -11.24
N PHE A 51 0.17 7.85 -11.76
CA PHE A 51 0.63 7.48 -13.11
C PHE A 51 -0.49 7.58 -14.15
N ARG A 52 -1.61 8.24 -13.86
CA ARG A 52 -2.79 8.31 -14.73
C ARG A 52 -2.46 8.70 -16.18
N GLU A 53 -1.49 9.58 -16.38
CA GLU A 53 -1.10 10.07 -17.71
C GLU A 53 -0.16 9.11 -18.47
N LEU A 54 0.50 8.21 -17.74
CA LEU A 54 1.48 7.22 -18.20
C LEU A 54 0.87 5.81 -18.34
N LEU A 55 -0.25 5.55 -17.66
CA LEU A 55 -1.09 4.37 -17.81
C LEU A 55 -1.48 4.18 -19.29
N ASP A 56 -1.41 2.94 -19.75
CA ASP A 56 -1.67 2.50 -21.15
C ASP A 56 -0.74 3.08 -22.23
N LYS A 57 0.28 3.86 -21.85
CA LYS A 57 1.30 4.36 -22.80
C LYS A 57 2.65 3.70 -22.59
N CYS A 58 3.10 3.69 -21.35
CA CYS A 58 4.44 3.25 -20.97
C CYS A 58 4.50 2.78 -19.51
N ALA A 59 3.36 2.61 -18.84
CA ALA A 59 3.33 2.03 -17.51
C ALA A 59 2.12 1.11 -17.34
N ILE A 60 2.35 -0.12 -16.89
CA ILE A 60 1.31 -1.08 -16.47
C ILE A 60 1.52 -1.36 -14.98
N ILE A 61 0.51 -1.06 -14.17
CA ILE A 61 0.53 -1.31 -12.73
C ILE A 61 -0.24 -2.61 -12.45
N TYR A 62 0.42 -3.57 -11.80
CA TYR A 62 -0.18 -4.85 -11.43
C TYR A 62 0.16 -5.21 -9.98
N LEU A 63 -0.86 -5.24 -9.12
CA LEU A 63 -0.72 -5.48 -7.68
C LEU A 63 0.32 -4.54 -7.05
N ASP A 64 1.50 -5.05 -6.70
CA ASP A 64 2.60 -4.32 -6.06
C ASP A 64 3.72 -3.92 -7.06
N ASP A 65 3.61 -4.33 -8.32
CA ASP A 65 4.63 -4.11 -9.35
C ASP A 65 4.19 -3.04 -10.37
N ILE A 66 5.16 -2.23 -10.81
CA ILE A 66 4.99 -1.24 -11.87
C ILE A 66 5.93 -1.63 -13.00
N LEU A 67 5.36 -1.99 -14.14
CA LEU A 67 6.09 -2.26 -15.38
C LEU A 67 6.15 -0.96 -16.17
N ILE A 68 7.35 -0.48 -16.52
CA ILE A 68 7.58 0.72 -17.34
C ILE A 68 8.23 0.32 -18.66
#